data_AF-A0A940V5R2-F1
#
_entry.id   AF-A0A940V5R2-F1
#
_cell.length_a   1.000
_cell.length_b   1.000
_cell.length_c   1.000
_cell.angle_alpha   90.00
_cell.angle_beta   90.00
_cell.angle_gamma   90.00
#
_symmetry.space_group_name_H-M   'P 1'
#
loop_
_entity.id
_entity.type
_entity.pdbx_description
1 polymer ?
#
loop_
_entity_poly.entity_id
_entity_poly.type
_entity_poly.pdbx_seq_one_letter_code
_entity_poly.pdbx_strand_id
1 'polypeptide(L)'
;MMDLERVIYLKSEILRIKEEALRELMELDRPEALQELKVKVLGKKGSLTALLRQMGSLSPEERPIMGQVVNEVRSRLEQAWEERSSELDAIALQKRLATERIDITLPGMSVPRGHYHPLTQVIEEMEDIFLGMGFQIAEGPEIESDYYNFEALNLPKEHPAREMQDSFYITEEILLRTQTSPVQIRTMEKLHPHLPVKIIAPGKVYRNDDDATHSPMFHQVEGLVVDHGIRMSDLKGILLNFSREMFGESREIRLRPSFFPFTEPSAEVDVSCMLCGGSGCRLCKGTGWIEILGSGMVHPKV
;
A
#
# COMPACT_ATOMS: atom_id res chain seq x y z
N MET A 1 64.75 -25.68 59.41
CA MET A 1 65.07 -24.29 59.02
C MET A 1 65.05 -24.07 57.50
N MET A 2 65.37 -25.05 56.64
CA MET A 2 65.42 -24.85 55.17
C MET A 2 64.06 -24.76 54.45
N ASP A 3 62.94 -25.19 55.05
CA ASP A 3 61.63 -25.21 54.36
C ASP A 3 60.88 -23.87 54.38
N LEU A 4 61.03 -23.06 55.45
CA LEU A 4 60.29 -21.80 55.61
C LEU A 4 60.74 -20.70 54.63
N GLU A 5 62.05 -20.58 54.38
CA GLU A 5 62.60 -19.63 53.38
C GLU A 5 62.13 -19.95 51.96
N ARG A 6 61.97 -21.24 51.65
CA ARG A 6 61.54 -21.72 50.34
C ARG A 6 60.06 -21.44 50.09
N VAL A 7 59.22 -21.55 51.12
CA VAL A 7 57.81 -21.17 51.08
C VAL A 7 57.64 -19.66 50.89
N ILE A 8 58.43 -18.85 51.59
CA ILE A 8 58.42 -17.38 51.45
C ILE A 8 58.84 -16.97 50.03
N TYR A 9 59.90 -17.58 49.48
CA TYR A 9 60.37 -17.33 48.12
C TYR A 9 59.32 -17.70 47.06
N LEU A 10 58.73 -18.89 47.15
CA LEU A 10 57.67 -19.33 46.22
C LEU A 10 56.45 -18.42 46.27
N LYS A 11 56.05 -17.98 47.48
CA LYS A 11 54.94 -17.03 47.65
C LYS A 11 55.25 -15.68 47.01
N SER A 12 56.46 -15.15 47.20
CA SER A 12 56.86 -13.87 46.57
C SER A 12 56.89 -13.96 45.05
N GLU A 13 57.34 -15.09 44.49
CA GLU A 13 57.44 -15.29 43.05
C GLU A 13 56.06 -15.42 42.39
N ILE A 14 55.12 -16.11 43.04
CA ILE A 14 53.71 -16.21 42.59
C ILE A 14 53.05 -14.82 42.59
N LEU A 15 53.29 -14.02 43.63
CA LEU A 15 52.76 -12.65 43.70
C LEU A 15 53.40 -11.73 42.66
N ARG A 16 54.70 -11.88 42.37
CA ARG A 16 55.37 -11.13 41.31
C ARG A 16 54.77 -11.43 39.94
N ILE A 17 54.57 -12.72 39.62
CA ILE A 17 53.93 -13.15 38.36
C ILE A 17 52.50 -12.61 38.26
N LYS A 18 51.75 -12.58 39.37
CA LYS A 18 50.40 -11.98 39.41
C LYS A 18 50.45 -10.50 39.03
N GLU A 19 51.33 -9.72 39.65
CA GLU A 19 51.45 -8.28 39.38
C GLU A 19 51.94 -7.98 37.96
N GLU A 20 52.94 -8.71 37.47
CA GLU A 20 53.45 -8.60 36.09
C GLU A 20 52.35 -8.93 35.08
N ALA A 21 51.62 -10.04 35.28
CA ALA A 21 50.53 -10.42 34.39
C ALA A 21 49.36 -9.42 34.42
N LEU A 22 49.02 -8.87 35.59
CA LEU A 22 47.98 -7.83 35.70
C LEU A 22 48.40 -6.51 35.04
N ARG A 23 49.68 -6.14 35.07
CA ARG A 23 50.19 -4.97 34.33
C ARG A 23 50.19 -5.21 32.83
N GLU A 24 50.74 -6.34 32.37
CA GLU A 24 50.73 -6.70 30.95
C GLU A 24 49.28 -6.73 30.42
N LEU A 25 48.32 -7.27 31.18
CA LEU A 25 46.89 -7.28 30.83
C LEU A 25 46.30 -5.89 30.55
N MET A 26 46.71 -4.86 31.29
CA MET A 26 46.20 -3.49 31.11
C MET A 26 46.74 -2.83 29.83
N GLU A 27 47.91 -3.23 29.36
CA GLU A 27 48.57 -2.65 28.19
C GLU A 27 48.16 -3.32 26.87
N LEU A 28 47.56 -4.51 26.92
CA LEU A 28 47.16 -5.25 25.74
C LEU A 28 45.94 -4.65 25.03
N ASP A 29 46.08 -4.36 23.74
CA ASP A 29 45.04 -3.77 22.89
C ASP A 29 44.52 -4.72 21.79
N ARG A 30 45.05 -5.95 21.74
CA ARG A 30 44.69 -6.97 20.74
C ARG A 30 44.24 -8.29 21.36
N PRO A 31 43.16 -8.92 20.85
CA PRO A 31 42.70 -10.23 21.30
C PRO A 31 43.76 -11.34 21.16
N GLU A 32 44.59 -11.30 20.12
CA GLU A 32 45.64 -12.31 19.93
C GLU A 32 46.71 -12.22 21.04
N ALA A 33 47.06 -10.99 21.41
CA ALA A 33 48.05 -10.74 22.46
C ALA A 33 47.51 -11.12 23.85
N LEU A 34 46.19 -10.98 24.08
CA LEU A 34 45.52 -11.47 25.30
C LEU A 34 45.64 -12.99 25.45
N GLN A 35 45.46 -13.72 24.35
CA GLN A 35 45.57 -15.17 24.32
C GLN A 35 47.02 -15.66 24.46
N GLU A 36 47.98 -14.97 23.85
CA GLU A 36 49.41 -15.24 24.03
C GLU A 36 49.83 -15.08 25.50
N LEU A 37 49.38 -14.01 26.17
CA LEU A 37 49.67 -13.77 27.59
C LEU A 37 49.03 -14.86 28.49
N LYS A 38 47.79 -15.28 28.17
CA LYS A 38 47.11 -16.38 28.88
C LYS A 38 47.90 -17.69 28.79
N VAL A 39 48.42 -18.01 27.60
CA VAL A 39 49.26 -19.21 27.40
C VAL A 39 50.62 -19.08 28.10
N LYS A 40 51.26 -17.90 28.07
CA LYS A 40 52.55 -17.61 28.73
C LYS A 40 52.47 -17.79 30.25
N VAL A 41 51.36 -17.42 30.88
CA VAL A 41 51.21 -17.46 32.35
C VAL A 41 50.53 -18.74 32.84
N LEU A 42 49.38 -19.10 32.25
CA LEU A 42 48.52 -20.22 32.71
C LEU A 42 48.66 -21.50 31.86
N GLY A 43 49.41 -21.48 30.76
CA GLY A 43 49.56 -22.63 29.87
C GLY A 43 50.27 -23.83 30.53
N LYS A 44 50.30 -24.98 29.83
CA LYS A 44 50.93 -26.23 30.31
C LYS A 44 52.43 -26.11 30.62
N LYS A 45 53.11 -25.10 30.04
CA LYS A 45 54.50 -24.71 30.31
C LYS A 45 54.60 -23.26 30.84
N GLY A 46 53.48 -22.66 31.24
CA GLY A 46 53.44 -21.26 31.67
C GLY A 46 54.17 -21.02 32.99
N SER A 47 54.53 -19.77 33.25
CA SER A 47 55.31 -19.37 34.43
C SER A 47 54.66 -19.83 35.75
N LEU A 48 53.33 -19.67 35.88
CA LEU A 48 52.59 -20.11 37.07
C LEU A 48 52.52 -21.64 37.17
N THR A 49 52.30 -22.33 36.04
CA THR A 49 52.24 -23.80 35.97
C THR A 49 53.62 -24.45 36.24
N ALA A 50 54.71 -23.80 35.86
CA ALA A 50 56.08 -24.24 36.13
C ALA A 50 56.41 -24.17 37.63
N LEU A 51 56.02 -23.08 38.31
CA LEU A 51 56.16 -22.96 39.77
C LEU A 51 55.28 -23.97 40.52
N LEU A 52 54.07 -24.24 40.00
CA LEU A 52 53.17 -25.25 40.55
C LEU A 52 53.76 -26.67 40.58
N ARG A 53 54.60 -27.02 39.61
CA ARG A 53 55.29 -28.33 39.59
C ARG A 53 56.35 -28.44 40.69
N GLN A 54 56.93 -27.32 41.10
CA GLN A 54 57.95 -27.29 42.17
C GLN A 54 57.33 -27.49 43.56
N MET A 55 56.01 -27.30 43.71
CA MET A 55 55.26 -27.53 44.96
C MET A 55 55.19 -29.00 45.40
N GLY A 56 55.46 -29.97 44.50
CA GLY A 56 55.51 -31.39 44.86
C GLY A 56 56.58 -31.74 45.91
N SER A 57 57.52 -30.83 46.15
CA SER A 57 58.60 -30.95 47.14
C SER A 57 58.26 -30.39 48.53
N LEU A 58 57.08 -29.79 48.72
CA LEU A 58 56.66 -29.19 50.00
C LEU A 58 56.15 -30.23 51.00
N SER A 59 56.21 -29.89 52.29
CA SER A 59 55.69 -30.72 53.39
C SER A 59 54.14 -30.83 53.37
N PRO A 60 53.54 -31.89 53.96
CA PRO A 60 52.08 -32.07 53.98
C PRO A 60 51.31 -30.92 54.64
N GLU A 61 51.93 -30.19 55.56
CA GLU A 61 51.34 -29.10 56.35
C GLU A 61 51.35 -27.75 55.60
N GLU A 62 52.31 -27.53 54.69
CA GLU A 62 52.48 -26.28 53.94
C GLU A 62 51.79 -26.30 52.56
N ARG A 63 51.57 -27.50 51.99
CA ARG A 63 50.85 -27.69 50.72
C ARG A 63 49.44 -27.05 50.69
N PRO A 64 48.61 -27.13 51.75
CA PRO A 64 47.29 -26.50 51.76
C PRO A 64 47.35 -24.96 51.69
N ILE A 65 48.29 -24.34 52.41
CA ILE A 65 48.44 -22.87 52.47
C ILE A 65 48.92 -22.32 51.12
N MET A 66 49.91 -22.97 50.52
CA MET A 66 50.40 -22.57 49.19
C MET A 66 49.36 -22.85 48.09
N GLY A 67 48.59 -23.94 48.21
CA GLY A 67 47.48 -24.25 47.29
C GLY A 67 46.37 -23.20 47.32
N GLN A 68 46.04 -22.65 48.49
CA GLN A 68 45.10 -21.53 48.61
C GLN A 68 45.61 -20.27 47.90
N VAL A 69 46.87 -19.87 48.13
CA VAL A 69 47.47 -18.69 47.49
C VAL A 69 47.47 -18.83 45.96
N VAL A 70 47.81 -20.01 45.44
CA VAL A 70 47.80 -20.29 44.00
C VAL A 70 46.40 -20.19 43.42
N ASN A 71 45.41 -20.81 44.08
CA ASN A 71 44.03 -20.80 43.59
C ASN A 71 43.45 -19.39 43.60
N GLU A 72 43.77 -18.58 44.62
CA GLU A 72 43.39 -17.18 44.69
C GLU A 72 44.02 -16.36 43.56
N VAL A 73 45.34 -16.52 43.33
CA VAL A 73 46.07 -15.85 42.26
C VAL A 73 45.53 -16.26 40.89
N ARG A 74 45.28 -17.56 40.67
CA ARG A 74 44.70 -18.08 39.42
C ARG A 74 43.31 -17.50 39.19
N SER A 75 42.43 -17.56 40.19
CA SER A 75 41.07 -17.03 40.08
C SER A 75 41.06 -15.54 39.79
N ARG A 76 41.93 -14.76 40.45
CA ARG A 76 42.03 -13.32 40.21
C ARG A 76 42.53 -12.98 38.80
N LEU A 77 43.50 -13.76 38.30
CA LEU A 77 44.00 -13.58 36.95
C LEU A 77 42.97 -14.00 35.90
N GLU A 78 42.29 -15.14 36.08
CA GLU A 78 41.20 -15.59 35.20
C GLU A 78 40.08 -14.55 35.13
N GLN A 79 39.69 -13.97 36.27
CA GLN A 79 38.73 -12.88 36.32
C GLN A 79 39.22 -11.65 35.54
N ALA A 80 40.46 -11.21 35.76
CA ALA A 80 41.02 -10.06 35.04
C ALA A 80 41.14 -10.31 33.52
N TRP A 81 41.41 -11.55 33.12
CA TRP A 81 41.39 -11.96 31.71
C TRP A 81 40.00 -11.87 31.10
N GLU A 82 38.98 -12.35 31.80
CA GLU A 82 37.60 -12.31 31.33
C GLU A 82 37.11 -10.86 31.20
N GLU A 83 37.40 -10.03 32.21
CA GLU A 83 37.10 -8.60 32.20
C GLU A 83 37.77 -7.89 31.01
N ARG A 84 39.08 -8.14 30.78
CA ARG A 84 39.80 -7.54 29.65
C ARG A 84 39.35 -8.07 28.30
N SER A 85 39.01 -9.36 28.20
CA SER A 85 38.48 -9.95 26.97
C SER A 85 37.16 -9.29 26.59
N SER A 86 36.24 -9.18 27.55
CA SER A 86 34.94 -8.54 27.32
C SER A 86 35.09 -7.06 26.94
N GLU A 87 36.07 -6.35 27.51
CA GLU A 87 36.36 -4.96 27.17
C GLU A 87 36.85 -4.82 25.71
N LEU A 88 37.81 -5.66 25.31
CA LEU A 88 38.34 -5.65 23.93
C LEU A 88 37.27 -6.04 22.91
N ASP A 89 36.41 -7.01 23.23
CA ASP A 89 35.27 -7.40 22.38
C ASP A 89 34.26 -6.26 22.23
N ALA A 90 33.96 -5.53 23.31
CA ALA A 90 33.08 -4.38 23.27
C ALA A 90 33.66 -3.24 22.41
N ILE A 91 34.97 -2.97 22.53
CA ILE A 91 35.68 -1.98 21.70
C ILE A 91 35.65 -2.39 20.23
N ALA A 92 35.92 -3.66 19.92
CA ALA A 92 35.88 -4.18 18.56
C ALA A 92 34.46 -4.07 17.94
N LEU A 93 33.43 -4.41 18.72
CA LEU A 93 32.02 -4.27 18.31
C LEU A 93 31.66 -2.81 18.03
N GLN A 94 32.02 -1.87 18.91
CA GLN A 94 31.74 -0.45 18.71
C GLN A 94 32.44 0.10 17.46
N LYS A 95 33.70 -0.27 17.21
CA LYS A 95 34.41 0.09 15.97
C LYS A 95 33.69 -0.46 14.74
N ARG A 96 33.22 -1.71 14.79
CA ARG A 96 32.46 -2.33 13.71
C ARG A 96 31.15 -1.60 13.45
N LEU A 97 30.36 -1.33 14.50
CA LEU A 97 29.10 -0.58 14.40
C LEU A 97 29.29 0.83 13.86
N ALA A 98 30.36 1.53 14.24
CA ALA A 98 30.68 2.86 13.74
C ALA A 98 31.06 2.82 12.23
N THR A 99 31.74 1.77 11.79
CA THR A 99 32.17 1.59 10.39
C THR A 99 31.01 1.13 9.50
N GLU A 100 30.14 0.27 10.02
CA GLU A 100 28.94 -0.25 9.35
C GLU A 100 27.73 0.70 9.47
N ARG A 101 27.94 1.93 9.95
CA ARG A 101 26.88 2.93 10.06
C ARG A 101 26.42 3.34 8.65
N ILE A 102 25.17 3.01 8.35
CA ILE A 102 24.48 3.46 7.14
C ILE A 102 23.57 4.64 7.44
N ASP A 103 23.30 5.46 6.42
CA ASP A 103 22.26 6.48 6.47
C ASP A 103 20.90 5.84 6.14
N ILE A 104 20.09 5.63 7.17
CA ILE A 104 18.74 5.04 7.06
C ILE A 104 17.72 5.98 6.40
N THR A 105 18.07 7.25 6.17
CA THR A 105 17.21 8.23 5.49
C THR A 105 17.38 8.25 3.98
N LEU A 106 18.41 7.56 3.47
CA LEU A 106 18.61 7.43 2.04
C LEU A 106 17.40 6.72 1.40
N PRO A 107 16.90 7.23 0.26
CA PRO A 107 15.88 6.53 -0.51
C PRO A 107 16.34 5.10 -0.83
N GLY A 108 15.53 4.12 -0.42
CA GLY A 108 15.76 2.74 -0.78
C GLY A 108 15.60 2.49 -2.28
N MET A 109 15.86 1.25 -2.70
CA MET A 109 15.54 0.84 -4.06
C MET A 109 14.04 0.93 -4.29
N SER A 110 13.63 1.83 -5.19
CA SER A 110 12.22 2.03 -5.52
C SER A 110 11.68 0.83 -6.29
N VAL A 111 10.57 0.27 -5.82
CA VAL A 111 9.76 -0.67 -6.60
C VAL A 111 8.64 0.15 -7.24
N PRO A 112 8.50 0.15 -8.58
CA PRO A 112 7.45 0.91 -9.24
C PRO A 112 6.08 0.43 -8.76
N ARG A 113 5.23 1.37 -8.32
CA ARG A 113 3.84 1.09 -7.96
C ARG A 113 2.95 1.22 -9.20
N GLY A 114 2.02 0.29 -9.36
CA GLY A 114 0.95 0.43 -10.33
C GLY A 114 0.02 1.59 -9.96
N HIS A 115 -0.65 2.15 -10.96
CA HIS A 115 -1.69 3.16 -10.78
C HIS A 115 -2.92 2.72 -11.54
N TYR A 116 -4.10 3.02 -11.00
CA TYR A 116 -5.35 2.84 -11.73
C TYR A 116 -5.45 3.86 -12.85
N HIS A 117 -6.12 3.47 -13.93
CA HIS A 117 -6.47 4.41 -14.98
C HIS A 117 -7.48 5.42 -14.42
N PRO A 118 -7.37 6.73 -14.72
CA PRO A 118 -8.30 7.74 -14.19
C PRO A 118 -9.77 7.44 -14.47
N LEU A 119 -10.08 6.88 -15.66
CA LEU A 119 -11.44 6.44 -15.99
C LEU A 119 -11.95 5.34 -15.06
N THR A 120 -11.09 4.37 -14.69
CA THR A 120 -11.47 3.31 -13.75
C THR A 120 -11.77 3.91 -12.38
N GLN A 121 -10.94 4.84 -11.91
CA GLN A 121 -11.16 5.51 -10.62
C GLN A 121 -12.50 6.25 -10.60
N VAL A 122 -12.81 6.99 -11.67
CA VAL A 122 -14.09 7.73 -11.77
C VAL A 122 -15.28 6.78 -11.86
N ILE A 123 -15.18 5.68 -12.60
CA ILE A 123 -16.25 4.69 -12.70
C ILE A 123 -16.50 4.04 -11.33
N GLU A 124 -15.44 3.60 -10.63
CA GLU A 124 -15.55 3.02 -9.29
C GLU A 124 -16.15 4.03 -8.28
N GLU A 125 -15.77 5.31 -8.36
CA GLU A 125 -16.34 6.36 -7.52
C GLU A 125 -17.84 6.58 -7.80
N MET A 126 -18.24 6.59 -9.08
CA MET A 126 -19.66 6.65 -9.45
C MET A 126 -20.42 5.41 -8.95
N GLU A 127 -19.85 4.22 -9.12
CA GLU A 127 -20.40 2.95 -8.64
C GLU A 127 -20.66 3.00 -7.13
N ASP A 128 -19.66 3.40 -6.33
CA ASP A 128 -19.77 3.50 -4.88
C ASP A 128 -20.90 4.44 -4.44
N ILE A 129 -21.04 5.61 -5.09
CA ILE A 129 -22.11 6.57 -4.80
C ILE A 129 -23.49 5.94 -5.04
N PHE A 130 -23.68 5.28 -6.18
CA PHE A 130 -24.97 4.66 -6.53
C PHE A 130 -25.26 3.41 -5.69
N LEU A 131 -24.25 2.58 -5.39
CA LEU A 131 -24.37 1.45 -4.46
C LEU A 131 -24.80 1.96 -3.07
N GLY A 132 -24.23 3.07 -2.59
CA GLY A 132 -24.64 3.73 -1.35
C GLY A 132 -26.11 4.19 -1.34
N MET A 133 -26.64 4.53 -2.51
CA MET A 133 -28.07 4.85 -2.70
C MET A 133 -28.96 3.60 -2.91
N GLY A 134 -28.39 2.38 -2.88
CA GLY A 134 -29.10 1.12 -3.04
C GLY A 134 -29.37 0.71 -4.48
N PHE A 135 -28.58 1.20 -5.45
CA PHE A 135 -28.56 0.67 -6.81
C PHE A 135 -27.74 -0.63 -6.88
N GLN A 136 -27.97 -1.41 -7.92
CA GLN A 136 -27.16 -2.58 -8.26
C GLN A 136 -26.38 -2.31 -9.56
N ILE A 137 -25.20 -2.91 -9.71
CA ILE A 137 -24.44 -2.84 -10.95
C ILE A 137 -24.96 -3.91 -11.92
N ALA A 138 -25.28 -3.50 -13.13
CA ALA A 138 -25.68 -4.37 -14.22
C ALA A 138 -24.69 -4.25 -15.39
N GLU A 139 -24.34 -5.38 -15.99
CA GLU A 139 -23.43 -5.45 -17.12
C GLU A 139 -24.12 -6.11 -18.31
N GLY A 140 -23.64 -5.79 -19.52
CA GLY A 140 -24.10 -6.43 -20.75
C GLY A 140 -23.06 -6.32 -21.85
N PRO A 141 -23.32 -6.99 -23.00
CA PRO A 141 -22.35 -7.10 -24.08
C PRO A 141 -22.07 -5.73 -24.73
N GLU A 142 -20.86 -5.59 -25.30
CA GLU A 142 -20.47 -4.41 -26.09
C GLU A 142 -20.96 -4.49 -27.54
N ILE A 143 -21.11 -5.71 -28.08
CA ILE A 143 -21.74 -5.98 -29.37
C ILE A 143 -23.22 -6.24 -29.11
N GLU A 144 -24.08 -5.45 -29.73
CA GLU A 144 -25.53 -5.50 -29.54
C GLU A 144 -26.28 -5.66 -30.86
N SER A 145 -27.53 -6.10 -30.75
CA SER A 145 -28.46 -6.07 -31.88
C SER A 145 -29.11 -4.69 -32.04
N ASP A 146 -29.51 -4.32 -33.25
CA ASP A 146 -30.31 -3.11 -33.54
C ASP A 146 -31.56 -3.01 -32.64
N TYR A 147 -32.20 -4.14 -32.35
CA TYR A 147 -33.36 -4.20 -31.47
C TYR A 147 -33.07 -3.62 -30.08
N TYR A 148 -32.11 -4.19 -29.35
CA TYR A 148 -31.77 -3.72 -27.99
C TYR A 148 -31.13 -2.33 -27.98
N ASN A 149 -30.32 -1.98 -28.99
CA ASN A 149 -29.65 -0.68 -29.02
C ASN A 149 -30.58 0.47 -29.39
N PHE A 150 -31.66 0.21 -30.15
CA PHE A 150 -32.52 1.25 -30.67
C PHE A 150 -34.03 0.95 -30.63
N GLU A 151 -34.51 -0.16 -31.20
CA GLU A 151 -35.97 -0.39 -31.36
C GLU A 151 -36.69 -0.47 -30.00
N ALA A 152 -36.11 -1.22 -29.06
CA ALA A 152 -36.62 -1.34 -27.69
C ALA A 152 -36.59 -0.01 -26.91
N LEU A 153 -35.82 0.97 -27.40
CA LEU A 153 -35.70 2.31 -26.81
C LEU A 153 -36.53 3.34 -27.58
N ASN A 154 -37.57 2.88 -28.29
CA ASN A 154 -38.52 3.72 -29.02
C ASN A 154 -37.84 4.62 -30.08
N LEU A 155 -36.67 4.24 -30.59
CA LEU A 155 -36.13 4.80 -31.83
C LEU A 155 -36.70 3.99 -33.00
N PRO A 156 -37.31 4.58 -34.03
CA PRO A 156 -37.64 3.88 -35.28
C PRO A 156 -36.44 3.80 -36.23
N LYS A 157 -36.47 2.91 -37.24
CA LYS A 157 -35.36 2.70 -38.21
C LYS A 157 -34.99 3.96 -38.99
N GLU A 158 -35.96 4.84 -39.23
CA GLU A 158 -35.79 6.09 -39.96
C GLU A 158 -35.24 7.24 -39.10
N HIS A 159 -34.90 6.99 -37.83
CA HIS A 159 -34.40 8.01 -36.92
C HIS A 159 -32.95 8.41 -37.25
N PRO A 160 -32.61 9.71 -37.32
CA PRO A 160 -31.25 10.17 -37.68
C PRO A 160 -30.14 9.57 -36.80
N ALA A 161 -30.40 9.38 -35.50
CA ALA A 161 -29.43 8.77 -34.57
C ALA A 161 -29.06 7.29 -34.89
N ARG A 162 -29.70 6.65 -35.88
CA ARG A 162 -29.35 5.30 -36.36
C ARG A 162 -28.52 5.30 -37.64
N GLU A 163 -28.28 6.48 -38.23
CA GLU A 163 -27.58 6.58 -39.50
C GLU A 163 -26.21 5.89 -39.42
N MET A 164 -25.85 5.13 -40.47
CA MET A 164 -24.61 4.34 -40.52
C MET A 164 -23.33 5.18 -40.35
N GLN A 165 -23.43 6.50 -40.53
CA GLN A 165 -22.31 7.41 -40.33
C GLN A 165 -21.94 7.59 -38.85
N ASP A 166 -22.87 7.36 -37.92
CA ASP A 166 -22.67 7.63 -36.48
C ASP A 166 -22.42 6.34 -35.65
N SER A 167 -22.74 5.17 -36.20
CA SER A 167 -22.70 3.88 -35.49
C SER A 167 -21.86 2.83 -36.22
N PHE A 168 -21.09 2.03 -35.47
CA PHE A 168 -20.27 0.95 -36.03
C PHE A 168 -21.07 -0.34 -36.24
N TYR A 169 -21.67 -0.49 -37.42
CA TYR A 169 -22.35 -1.72 -37.82
C TYR A 169 -21.35 -2.82 -38.26
N ILE A 170 -21.56 -4.03 -37.76
CA ILE A 170 -20.88 -5.27 -38.19
C ILE A 170 -21.70 -5.94 -39.30
N THR A 171 -23.02 -5.94 -39.15
CA THR A 171 -24.02 -6.37 -40.15
C THR A 171 -25.22 -5.41 -40.08
N GLU A 172 -26.26 -5.60 -40.90
CA GLU A 172 -27.47 -4.76 -40.86
C GLU A 172 -28.19 -4.77 -39.50
N GLU A 173 -28.03 -5.83 -38.69
CA GLU A 173 -28.74 -6.00 -37.42
C GLU A 173 -27.81 -6.06 -36.21
N ILE A 174 -26.48 -6.06 -36.40
CA ILE A 174 -25.49 -6.22 -35.33
C ILE A 174 -24.52 -5.05 -35.39
N LEU A 175 -24.29 -4.39 -34.26
CA LEU A 175 -23.44 -3.21 -34.14
C LEU A 175 -22.69 -3.20 -32.80
N LEU A 176 -21.68 -2.34 -32.69
CA LEU A 176 -21.15 -1.94 -31.39
C LEU A 176 -22.14 -0.97 -30.73
N ARG A 177 -22.46 -1.19 -29.46
CA ARG A 177 -23.45 -0.39 -28.74
C ARG A 177 -23.04 1.09 -28.67
N THR A 178 -23.99 1.99 -28.90
CA THR A 178 -23.76 3.45 -28.89
C THR A 178 -24.00 4.09 -27.52
N GLN A 179 -24.60 3.30 -26.63
CA GLN A 179 -25.05 3.65 -25.28
C GLN A 179 -25.14 2.37 -24.43
N THR A 180 -25.19 2.46 -23.10
CA THR A 180 -25.35 1.30 -22.21
C THR A 180 -26.82 0.97 -21.91
N SER A 181 -27.76 1.71 -22.50
CA SER A 181 -29.21 1.47 -22.44
C SER A 181 -29.68 0.05 -22.79
N PRO A 182 -29.03 -0.74 -23.69
CA PRO A 182 -29.37 -2.15 -23.90
C PRO A 182 -29.38 -2.98 -22.60
N VAL A 183 -28.48 -2.66 -21.67
CA VAL A 183 -28.39 -3.32 -20.36
C VAL A 183 -29.66 -3.06 -19.54
N GLN A 184 -30.24 -1.88 -19.66
CA GLN A 184 -31.48 -1.51 -18.99
C GLN A 184 -32.64 -2.38 -19.48
N ILE A 185 -32.84 -2.49 -20.80
CA ILE A 185 -33.89 -3.31 -21.41
C ILE A 185 -33.74 -4.77 -20.99
N ARG A 186 -32.55 -5.35 -21.16
CA ARG A 186 -32.26 -6.75 -20.78
C ARG A 186 -32.51 -7.00 -19.29
N THR A 187 -32.19 -6.04 -18.44
CA THR A 187 -32.41 -6.16 -17.01
C THR A 187 -33.90 -6.10 -16.66
N MET A 188 -34.66 -5.19 -17.27
CA MET A 188 -36.11 -5.12 -17.11
C MET A 188 -36.79 -6.42 -17.56
N GLU A 189 -36.43 -6.96 -18.74
CA GLU A 189 -36.95 -8.23 -19.24
C GLU A 189 -36.62 -9.41 -18.31
N LYS A 190 -35.39 -9.45 -17.80
CA LYS A 190 -34.92 -10.51 -16.89
C LYS A 190 -35.63 -10.47 -15.53
N LEU A 191 -35.87 -9.28 -14.99
CA LEU A 191 -36.48 -9.10 -13.68
C LEU A 191 -38.00 -9.14 -13.72
N HIS A 192 -38.63 -8.87 -14.87
CA HIS A 192 -40.08 -8.85 -15.02
C HIS A 192 -40.75 -10.13 -14.45
N PRO A 193 -41.83 -10.01 -13.65
CA PRO A 193 -42.56 -8.80 -13.25
C PRO A 193 -42.08 -8.18 -11.92
N HIS A 194 -40.88 -8.53 -11.43
CA HIS A 194 -40.40 -8.12 -10.11
C HIS A 194 -39.94 -6.66 -10.11
N LEU A 195 -40.41 -5.91 -9.13
CA LEU A 195 -40.01 -4.54 -8.82
C LEU A 195 -39.46 -4.47 -7.38
N PRO A 196 -38.59 -3.48 -7.06
CA PRO A 196 -38.06 -2.44 -7.94
C PRO A 196 -36.94 -2.93 -8.87
N VAL A 197 -36.83 -2.34 -10.06
CA VAL A 197 -35.60 -2.38 -10.87
C VAL A 197 -34.81 -1.12 -10.56
N LYS A 198 -33.62 -1.25 -9.96
CA LYS A 198 -32.79 -0.11 -9.56
C LYS A 198 -31.32 -0.42 -9.83
N ILE A 199 -30.84 0.01 -10.99
CA ILE A 199 -29.52 -0.37 -11.51
C ILE A 199 -28.72 0.81 -12.05
N ILE A 200 -27.41 0.65 -12.07
CA ILE A 200 -26.50 1.39 -12.92
C ILE A 200 -25.79 0.43 -13.89
N ALA A 201 -25.50 0.91 -15.09
CA ALA A 201 -24.87 0.18 -16.17
C ALA A 201 -23.62 0.92 -16.67
N PRO A 202 -22.47 0.78 -15.98
CA PRO A 202 -21.19 1.27 -16.44
C PRO A 202 -20.70 0.42 -17.63
N GLY A 203 -20.09 1.06 -18.62
CA GLY A 203 -19.51 0.32 -19.73
C GLY A 203 -18.98 1.16 -20.87
N LYS A 204 -18.24 0.50 -21.76
CA LYS A 204 -17.75 1.11 -23.00
C LYS A 204 -18.85 1.26 -24.02
N VAL A 205 -18.81 2.34 -24.78
CA VAL A 205 -19.72 2.63 -25.88
C VAL A 205 -18.92 3.17 -27.06
N TYR A 206 -19.50 3.07 -28.24
CA TYR A 206 -18.79 3.31 -29.49
C TYR A 206 -19.59 4.23 -30.39
N ARG A 207 -18.94 5.26 -30.94
CA ARG A 207 -19.51 6.21 -31.89
C ARG A 207 -18.49 6.54 -32.95
N ASN A 208 -18.92 6.76 -34.19
CA ASN A 208 -18.00 7.05 -35.27
C ASN A 208 -17.61 8.54 -35.32
N ASP A 209 -17.14 9.07 -34.19
CA ASP A 209 -16.64 10.44 -34.02
C ASP A 209 -15.20 10.38 -33.50
N ASP A 210 -14.27 11.02 -34.20
CA ASP A 210 -12.85 11.09 -33.81
C ASP A 210 -12.31 12.50 -34.03
N ASP A 211 -12.22 13.27 -32.94
CA ASP A 211 -11.63 14.61 -32.93
C ASP A 211 -10.97 14.93 -31.58
N ALA A 212 -10.57 16.19 -31.35
CA ALA A 212 -9.88 16.58 -30.12
C ALA A 212 -10.70 16.41 -28.83
N THR A 213 -12.02 16.26 -28.93
CA THR A 213 -12.98 16.14 -27.83
C THR A 213 -13.83 14.86 -27.89
N HIS A 214 -13.79 14.14 -29.01
CA HIS A 214 -14.54 12.92 -29.24
C HIS A 214 -13.60 11.76 -29.50
N SER A 215 -13.87 10.62 -28.85
CA SER A 215 -13.14 9.38 -29.08
C SER A 215 -14.11 8.32 -29.57
N PRO A 216 -13.71 7.48 -30.53
CA PRO A 216 -14.62 6.47 -31.09
C PRO A 216 -15.00 5.38 -30.09
N MET A 217 -14.28 5.27 -28.98
CA MET A 217 -14.61 4.44 -27.84
C MET A 217 -14.46 5.27 -26.56
N PHE A 218 -15.53 5.38 -25.79
CA PHE A 218 -15.53 6.04 -24.49
C PHE A 218 -16.39 5.26 -23.49
N HIS A 219 -16.49 5.75 -22.25
CA HIS A 219 -17.25 5.08 -21.20
C HIS A 219 -18.49 5.90 -20.86
N GLN A 220 -19.61 5.21 -20.64
CA GLN A 220 -20.82 5.78 -20.10
C GLN A 220 -21.27 4.98 -18.88
N VAL A 221 -21.94 5.67 -17.97
CA VAL A 221 -22.64 5.07 -16.84
C VAL A 221 -24.08 5.55 -16.93
N GLU A 222 -24.98 4.63 -17.21
CA GLU A 222 -26.41 4.92 -17.24
C GLU A 222 -27.10 4.37 -16.00
N GLY A 223 -28.17 5.02 -15.55
CA GLY A 223 -28.96 4.59 -14.39
C GLY A 223 -30.42 4.39 -14.75
N LEU A 224 -31.04 3.37 -14.17
CA LEU A 224 -32.46 3.08 -14.30
C LEU A 224 -33.09 2.84 -12.93
N VAL A 225 -34.23 3.49 -12.68
CA VAL A 225 -35.12 3.19 -11.56
C VAL A 225 -36.54 3.01 -12.07
N VAL A 226 -37.11 1.83 -11.86
CA VAL A 226 -38.52 1.52 -12.15
C VAL A 226 -39.14 0.93 -10.89
N ASP A 227 -40.16 1.62 -10.38
CA ASP A 227 -40.98 1.17 -9.27
C ASP A 227 -42.31 1.93 -9.28
N HIS A 228 -43.22 1.56 -8.38
CA HIS A 228 -44.49 2.25 -8.20
C HIS A 228 -44.28 3.66 -7.61
N GLY A 229 -44.86 4.66 -8.28
CA GLY A 229 -44.94 6.02 -7.76
C GLY A 229 -43.65 6.84 -7.88
N ILE A 230 -42.68 6.40 -8.69
CA ILE A 230 -41.48 7.18 -9.02
C ILE A 230 -41.87 8.43 -9.81
N ARG A 231 -41.33 9.58 -9.39
CA ARG A 231 -41.62 10.91 -9.94
C ARG A 231 -40.34 11.61 -10.41
N MET A 232 -40.50 12.62 -11.24
CA MET A 232 -39.40 13.51 -11.66
C MET A 232 -38.68 14.18 -10.48
N SER A 233 -39.38 14.39 -9.35
CA SER A 233 -38.78 14.89 -8.11
C SER A 233 -37.73 13.94 -7.53
N ASP A 234 -37.96 12.63 -7.67
CA ASP A 234 -37.03 11.60 -7.18
C ASP A 234 -35.79 11.56 -8.06
N LEU A 235 -35.96 11.62 -9.38
CA LEU A 235 -34.85 11.77 -10.33
C LEU A 235 -34.01 13.00 -10.00
N LYS A 236 -34.64 14.17 -9.82
CA LYS A 236 -33.93 15.40 -9.43
C LYS A 236 -33.17 15.22 -8.11
N GLY A 237 -33.76 14.56 -7.12
CA GLY A 237 -33.13 14.30 -5.82
C GLY A 237 -31.90 13.40 -5.94
N ILE A 238 -32.01 12.29 -6.67
CA ILE A 238 -30.92 11.35 -6.93
C ILE A 238 -29.76 12.06 -7.64
N LEU A 239 -30.05 12.83 -8.69
CA LEU A 239 -29.03 13.53 -9.46
C LEU A 239 -28.36 14.66 -8.67
N LEU A 240 -29.10 15.34 -7.80
CA LEU A 240 -28.53 16.35 -6.89
C LEU A 240 -27.60 15.69 -5.88
N ASN A 241 -28.02 14.58 -5.28
CA ASN A 241 -27.19 13.82 -4.35
C ASN A 241 -25.90 13.32 -5.04
N PHE A 242 -26.04 12.69 -6.21
CA PHE A 242 -24.91 12.26 -7.03
C PHE A 242 -23.95 13.43 -7.33
N SER A 243 -24.47 14.58 -7.75
CA SER A 243 -23.63 15.75 -8.08
C SER A 243 -22.88 16.30 -6.87
N ARG A 244 -23.47 16.20 -5.66
CA ARG A 244 -22.84 16.65 -4.42
C ARG A 244 -21.78 15.68 -3.92
N GLU A 245 -22.04 14.38 -4.00
CA GLU A 245 -21.04 13.36 -3.65
C GLU A 245 -19.84 13.39 -4.63
N MET A 246 -20.11 13.41 -5.94
CA MET A 246 -19.07 13.35 -6.97
C MET A 246 -18.25 14.65 -7.07
N PHE A 247 -18.92 15.80 -6.99
CA PHE A 247 -18.26 17.07 -7.24
C PHE A 247 -18.07 17.91 -5.98
N GLY A 248 -18.82 17.68 -4.90
CA GLY A 248 -18.74 18.35 -3.59
C GLY A 248 -20.07 18.92 -3.05
N GLU A 249 -20.21 19.02 -1.73
CA GLU A 249 -21.51 19.30 -1.07
C GLU A 249 -22.23 20.58 -1.50
N SER A 250 -21.48 21.61 -1.91
CA SER A 250 -22.03 22.90 -2.31
C SER A 250 -22.59 22.94 -3.73
N ARG A 251 -22.62 21.81 -4.46
CA ARG A 251 -23.03 21.80 -5.87
C ARG A 251 -24.55 21.84 -5.99
N GLU A 252 -24.98 22.59 -7.00
CA GLU A 252 -26.38 22.71 -7.41
C GLU A 252 -26.56 22.17 -8.82
N ILE A 253 -27.77 21.70 -9.12
CA ILE A 253 -28.12 21.19 -10.44
C ILE A 253 -29.20 22.04 -11.11
N ARG A 254 -29.13 22.10 -12.45
CA ARG A 254 -30.14 22.72 -13.30
C ARG A 254 -30.63 21.71 -14.32
N LEU A 255 -31.94 21.46 -14.34
CA LEU A 255 -32.58 20.63 -15.35
C LEU A 255 -33.10 21.53 -16.48
N ARG A 256 -32.61 21.32 -17.69
CA ARG A 256 -33.08 21.99 -18.90
C ARG A 256 -33.92 21.01 -19.72
N PRO A 257 -35.10 21.40 -20.23
CA PRO A 257 -35.86 20.54 -21.14
C PRO A 257 -34.99 20.13 -22.34
N SER A 258 -35.02 18.85 -22.67
CA SER A 258 -34.35 18.28 -23.84
C SER A 258 -35.28 17.23 -24.47
N PHE A 259 -34.76 16.39 -25.37
CA PHE A 259 -35.51 15.33 -26.02
C PHE A 259 -34.66 14.07 -26.18
N PHE A 260 -35.13 12.97 -25.60
CA PHE A 260 -34.62 11.62 -25.84
C PHE A 260 -35.81 10.69 -26.16
N PRO A 261 -35.77 9.89 -27.25
CA PRO A 261 -36.93 9.08 -27.66
C PRO A 261 -37.42 8.07 -26.61
N PHE A 262 -36.54 7.64 -25.70
CA PHE A 262 -36.82 6.70 -24.62
C PHE A 262 -37.28 7.35 -23.30
N THR A 263 -37.43 8.69 -23.25
CA THR A 263 -37.92 9.39 -22.05
C THR A 263 -38.93 10.50 -22.33
N GLU A 264 -39.94 10.64 -21.47
CA GLU A 264 -40.94 11.71 -21.51
C GLU A 264 -41.51 11.98 -20.09
N PRO A 265 -41.25 13.15 -19.46
CA PRO A 265 -40.43 14.27 -19.94
C PRO A 265 -38.92 13.98 -19.90
N SER A 266 -38.20 14.58 -20.85
CA SER A 266 -36.73 14.55 -21.01
C SER A 266 -36.06 15.81 -20.44
N ALA A 267 -34.87 15.68 -19.86
CA ALA A 267 -34.08 16.80 -19.35
C ALA A 267 -32.55 16.57 -19.45
N GLU A 268 -31.82 17.60 -19.87
CA GLU A 268 -30.36 17.71 -19.69
C GLU A 268 -30.05 18.29 -18.31
N VAL A 269 -28.95 17.84 -17.71
CA VAL A 269 -28.56 18.20 -16.35
C VAL A 269 -27.21 18.89 -16.38
N ASP A 270 -27.22 20.14 -15.93
CA ASP A 270 -26.01 20.92 -15.72
C ASP A 270 -25.70 21.02 -14.22
N VAL A 271 -24.42 20.96 -13.86
CA VAL A 271 -23.92 21.19 -12.50
C VAL A 271 -23.23 22.54 -12.41
N SER A 272 -23.40 23.22 -11.28
CA SER A 272 -22.69 24.47 -10.98
C SER A 272 -21.17 24.28 -11.11
N CYS A 273 -20.50 25.16 -11.84
CA CYS A 273 -19.08 25.01 -12.17
C CYS A 273 -18.20 24.90 -10.92
N MET A 274 -17.45 23.79 -10.84
CA MET A 274 -16.56 23.48 -9.70
C MET A 274 -15.44 24.49 -9.47
N LEU A 275 -15.02 25.22 -10.50
CA LEU A 275 -13.92 26.18 -10.41
C LEU A 275 -14.38 27.55 -9.91
N CYS A 276 -15.59 27.99 -10.29
CA CYS A 276 -16.04 29.38 -10.06
C CYS A 276 -17.33 29.49 -9.23
N GLY A 277 -17.92 28.37 -8.81
CA GLY A 277 -19.14 28.33 -8.00
C GLY A 277 -20.35 28.97 -8.68
N GLY A 278 -20.37 29.04 -10.02
CA GLY A 278 -21.45 29.65 -10.80
C GLY A 278 -21.21 31.10 -11.26
N SER A 279 -20.10 31.74 -10.86
CA SER A 279 -19.80 33.12 -11.29
C SER A 279 -19.39 33.27 -12.76
N GLY A 280 -19.06 32.17 -13.44
CA GLY A 280 -18.58 32.13 -14.82
C GLY A 280 -17.05 32.14 -14.93
N CYS A 281 -16.48 31.23 -15.71
CA CYS A 281 -15.05 31.14 -16.00
C CYS A 281 -14.80 30.47 -17.36
N ARG A 282 -13.52 30.31 -17.75
CA ARG A 282 -13.13 29.70 -19.03
C ARG A 282 -13.65 28.27 -19.19
N LEU A 283 -13.65 27.48 -18.11
CA LEU A 283 -14.08 26.07 -18.12
C LEU A 283 -15.56 25.94 -18.51
N CYS A 284 -16.44 26.70 -17.85
CA CYS A 284 -17.88 26.69 -18.14
C CYS A 284 -18.29 27.65 -19.27
N LYS A 285 -17.33 28.14 -20.07
CA LYS A 285 -17.57 29.13 -21.15
C LYS A 285 -18.36 30.36 -20.68
N GLY A 286 -18.13 30.81 -19.45
CA GLY A 286 -18.79 31.97 -18.85
C GLY A 286 -20.22 31.73 -18.33
N THR A 287 -20.81 30.54 -18.52
CA THR A 287 -22.21 30.29 -18.14
C THR A 287 -22.43 30.07 -16.64
N GLY A 288 -21.38 29.63 -15.93
CA GLY A 288 -21.48 29.16 -14.54
C GLY A 288 -21.93 27.70 -14.41
N TRP A 289 -22.26 27.03 -15.51
CA TRP A 289 -22.84 25.69 -15.55
C TRP A 289 -22.04 24.78 -16.48
N ILE A 290 -21.97 23.49 -16.15
CA ILE A 290 -21.32 22.45 -16.96
C ILE A 290 -22.33 21.33 -17.15
N GLU A 291 -22.68 21.04 -18.40
CA GLU A 291 -23.52 19.89 -18.74
C GLU A 291 -22.77 18.59 -18.43
N ILE A 292 -23.45 17.65 -17.75
CA ILE A 292 -22.83 16.38 -17.34
C ILE A 292 -23.58 15.13 -17.82
N LEU A 293 -24.90 15.21 -18.06
CA LEU A 293 -25.70 14.07 -18.48
C LEU A 293 -27.07 14.46 -19.05
N GLY A 294 -27.64 13.55 -19.84
CA GLY A 294 -29.05 13.50 -20.18
C GLY A 294 -29.84 12.60 -19.23
N SER A 295 -31.11 12.91 -19.01
CA SER A 295 -31.99 12.18 -18.08
C SER A 295 -33.46 12.35 -18.46
N GLY A 296 -34.35 11.60 -17.83
CA GLY A 296 -35.79 11.78 -17.99
C GLY A 296 -36.60 10.66 -17.33
N MET A 297 -37.92 10.79 -17.40
CA MET A 297 -38.83 9.71 -17.00
C MET A 297 -38.94 8.72 -18.16
N VAL A 298 -38.81 7.41 -17.91
CA VAL A 298 -38.90 6.39 -18.97
C VAL A 298 -40.20 6.53 -19.77
N HIS A 299 -40.10 6.54 -21.09
CA HIS A 299 -41.23 6.70 -21.99
C HIS A 299 -42.13 5.45 -21.93
N PRO A 300 -43.48 5.58 -21.87
CA PRO A 300 -44.40 4.42 -21.74
C PRO A 300 -44.38 3.37 -22.87
N LYS A 301 -43.58 3.57 -23.92
CA LYS A 301 -43.44 2.65 -25.07
C LYS A 301 -42.23 1.73 -24.91
N VAL A 302 -41.25 2.20 -24.14
CA VAL A 302 -40.10 1.43 -23.67
C VAL A 302 -40.59 0.54 -22.53
#